data_AF-A0A699VAT9-F1
#
_entry.id   AF-A0A699VAT9-F1
#
_cell.length_a   1.000
_cell.length_b   1.000
_cell.length_c   1.000
_cell.angle_alpha   90.00
_cell.angle_beta   90.00
_cell.angle_gamma   90.00
#
_symmetry.space_group_name_H-M   'P 1'
#
loop_
_entity.id
_entity.type
_entity.pdbx_description
1 polymer ?
#
loop_
_entity_poly.entity_id
_entity_poly.type
_entity_poly.pdbx_seq_one_letter_code
_entity_poly.pdbx_strand_id
1 'polypeptide(L)'
;NEKCRDQANEQIEKFYEIFKDMSFEISFMNALTLMPKFASTLKALIRNKEKLSEMARTTMNEHCSAVILNKLPRKLGDPGKFVIPCEFPGMDECLALADLGASINLMPLSVWEGLSLPELTPTCMTLELADRSVSKRIGIAKDVSFKVGVFHFPADFVVVDFEPDPRVPLIL
;
A
#
# COMPACT_ATOMS: atom_id res chain seq x y z
N ASN A 1 -33.19 -24.87 -32.33
CA ASN A 1 -32.23 -25.91 -31.89
C ASN A 1 -30.91 -25.89 -32.65
N GLU A 2 -30.88 -25.58 -33.95
CA GLU A 2 -29.65 -25.56 -34.76
C GLU A 2 -28.78 -24.31 -34.48
N LYS A 3 -29.38 -23.12 -34.50
CA LYS A 3 -28.69 -21.84 -34.25
C LYS A 3 -27.96 -21.71 -32.90
N CYS A 4 -28.46 -22.37 -31.84
CA CYS A 4 -27.79 -22.41 -30.53
C CYS A 4 -26.61 -23.39 -30.49
N ARG A 5 -26.63 -24.45 -31.32
CA ARG A 5 -25.49 -25.37 -31.46
C ARG A 5 -24.37 -24.70 -32.23
N ASP A 6 -24.68 -23.93 -33.27
CA ASP A 6 -23.68 -23.21 -34.05
C ASP A 6 -22.92 -22.18 -33.21
N GLN A 7 -23.63 -21.45 -32.35
CA GLN A 7 -23.02 -20.49 -31.43
C GLN A 7 -22.17 -21.16 -30.34
N ALA A 8 -22.60 -22.33 -29.83
CA ALA A 8 -21.81 -23.11 -28.87
C ALA A 8 -20.54 -23.68 -29.53
N ASN A 9 -20.65 -24.15 -30.77
CA ASN A 9 -19.52 -24.66 -31.54
C ASN A 9 -18.50 -23.56 -31.84
N GLU A 10 -18.94 -22.35 -32.18
CA GLU A 10 -18.06 -21.19 -32.40
C GLU A 10 -17.28 -20.80 -31.12
N GLN A 11 -17.91 -20.89 -29.94
CA GLN A 11 -17.21 -20.66 -28.68
C GLN A 11 -16.22 -21.76 -28.33
N ILE A 12 -16.54 -23.02 -28.65
CA ILE A 12 -15.62 -24.14 -28.47
C ILE A 12 -14.40 -23.99 -29.37
N GLU A 13 -14.56 -23.56 -30.62
CA GLU A 13 -13.42 -23.29 -31.51
C GLU A 13 -12.53 -22.15 -31.00
N LYS A 14 -13.11 -21.03 -30.55
CA LYS A 14 -12.33 -19.94 -29.95
C LYS A 14 -11.57 -20.38 -28.71
N PHE A 15 -12.16 -21.23 -27.88
CA PHE A 15 -11.48 -21.79 -26.72
C PHE A 15 -10.33 -22.73 -27.12
N TYR A 16 -10.53 -23.54 -28.17
CA TYR A 16 -9.51 -24.43 -28.69
C TYR A 16 -8.30 -23.66 -29.23
N GLU A 17 -8.51 -22.57 -29.97
CA GLU A 17 -7.41 -21.74 -30.48
C GLU A 17 -6.60 -21.10 -29.34
N ILE A 18 -7.23 -20.61 -28.27
CA ILE A 18 -6.52 -20.10 -27.07
C ILE A 18 -5.65 -21.20 -26.41
N PHE A 19 -6.17 -22.43 -26.35
CA PHE A 19 -5.43 -23.55 -25.77
C PHE A 19 -4.28 -24.04 -26.64
N LYS A 20 -4.41 -23.89 -27.96
CA LYS A 20 -3.38 -24.27 -28.93
C LYS A 20 -2.13 -23.40 -28.81
N ASP A 21 -2.29 -22.13 -28.46
CA ASP A 21 -1.19 -21.21 -28.16
C ASP A 21 -0.49 -21.52 -26.82
N MET A 22 -1.17 -22.23 -25.91
CA MET A 22 -0.58 -22.74 -24.67
C MET A 22 0.17 -24.05 -24.91
N SER A 23 1.33 -23.96 -25.57
CA SER A 23 2.26 -25.09 -25.66
C SER A 23 3.27 -25.06 -24.51
N PHE A 24 3.53 -26.23 -23.91
CA PHE A 24 4.54 -26.39 -22.87
C PHE A 24 5.52 -27.48 -23.29
N GLU A 25 6.81 -27.16 -23.27
CA GLU A 25 7.85 -28.14 -23.53
C GLU A 25 8.12 -28.92 -22.24
N ILE A 26 7.63 -30.16 -22.17
CA ILE A 26 7.84 -31.06 -21.03
C ILE A 26 8.37 -32.40 -21.52
N SER A 27 9.25 -33.03 -20.74
CA SER A 27 9.73 -34.38 -21.06
C SER A 27 8.59 -35.39 -21.03
N PHE A 28 8.67 -36.42 -21.87
CA PHE A 28 7.63 -37.46 -21.97
C PHE A 28 7.30 -38.13 -20.62
N MET A 29 8.33 -38.37 -19.80
CA MET A 29 8.16 -38.93 -18.46
C MET A 29 7.42 -37.98 -17.51
N ASN A 30 7.69 -36.68 -17.59
CA ASN A 30 6.96 -35.67 -16.84
C ASN A 30 5.52 -35.52 -17.35
N ALA A 31 5.30 -35.65 -18.67
CA ALA A 31 3.96 -35.65 -19.24
C ALA A 31 3.10 -36.80 -18.69
N LEU A 32 3.62 -38.03 -18.68
CA LEU A 32 2.90 -39.20 -18.16
C LEU A 32 2.52 -39.07 -16.68
N THR A 33 3.36 -38.39 -15.88
CA THR A 33 3.10 -38.17 -14.45
C THR A 33 2.19 -36.96 -14.17
N LEU A 34 2.25 -35.92 -15.01
CA LEU A 34 1.49 -34.68 -14.84
C LEU A 34 0.11 -34.72 -15.50
N MET A 35 -0.05 -35.41 -16.64
CA MET A 35 -1.32 -35.47 -17.38
C MET A 35 -2.50 -35.93 -16.52
N PRO A 36 -2.40 -36.99 -15.69
CA PRO A 36 -3.52 -37.39 -14.82
C PRO A 36 -3.88 -36.33 -13.77
N LYS A 37 -2.88 -35.63 -13.23
CA LYS A 37 -3.06 -34.54 -12.24
C LYS A 37 -3.63 -33.28 -12.86
N PHE A 38 -3.20 -32.95 -14.07
CA PHE A 38 -3.70 -31.81 -14.82
C PHE A 38 -5.16 -32.04 -15.23
N ALA A 39 -5.48 -33.24 -15.73
CA ALA A 39 -6.85 -33.62 -16.07
C ALA A 39 -7.78 -33.59 -14.85
N SER A 40 -7.35 -34.09 -13.69
CA SER A 40 -8.16 -34.03 -12.46
C SER A 40 -8.37 -32.61 -11.95
N THR A 41 -7.35 -31.75 -12.08
CA THR A 41 -7.41 -30.33 -11.71
C THR A 41 -8.35 -29.55 -12.62
N LEU A 42 -8.24 -29.72 -13.94
CA LEU A 42 -9.18 -29.14 -14.91
C LEU A 42 -10.61 -29.60 -14.66
N LYS A 43 -10.80 -30.89 -14.39
CA LYS A 43 -12.13 -31.45 -14.07
C LYS A 43 -12.70 -30.85 -12.79
N ALA A 44 -11.88 -30.61 -11.77
CA ALA A 44 -12.29 -29.94 -10.54
C ALA A 44 -12.65 -28.47 -10.77
N LEU A 45 -11.87 -27.76 -11.59
CA LEU A 45 -12.11 -26.37 -12.00
C LEU A 45 -13.43 -26.22 -12.75
N ILE A 46 -13.68 -27.06 -13.76
CA ILE A 46 -14.92 -27.06 -14.53
C ILE A 46 -16.11 -27.36 -13.63
N ARG A 47 -15.98 -28.32 -12.69
CA ARG A 47 -17.05 -28.66 -11.74
C ARG A 47 -17.36 -27.55 -10.74
N ASN A 48 -16.36 -26.76 -10.34
CA ASN A 48 -16.52 -25.64 -9.41
C ASN A 48 -16.86 -24.30 -10.10
N LYS A 49 -17.13 -24.31 -11.41
CA LYS A 49 -17.38 -23.09 -12.21
C LYS A 49 -18.52 -22.24 -11.66
N GLU A 50 -19.57 -22.84 -11.11
CA GLU A 50 -20.71 -22.11 -10.52
C GLU A 50 -20.30 -21.31 -9.29
N LYS A 51 -19.56 -21.94 -8.35
CA LYS A 51 -18.99 -21.28 -7.16
C LYS A 51 -17.97 -20.20 -7.52
N LEU A 52 -17.16 -20.43 -8.56
CA LEU A 52 -16.22 -19.43 -9.05
C LEU A 52 -16.95 -18.23 -9.67
N SER A 53 -18.09 -18.46 -10.33
CA SER A 53 -18.94 -17.40 -10.88
C SER A 53 -19.69 -16.62 -9.80
N GLU A 54 -20.11 -17.27 -8.71
CA GLU A 54 -20.66 -16.60 -7.53
C GLU A 54 -19.59 -15.76 -6.83
N MET A 55 -18.37 -16.27 -6.70
CA MET A 55 -17.24 -15.53 -6.13
C MET A 55 -16.85 -14.32 -7.00
N ALA A 56 -16.93 -14.44 -8.33
CA ALA A 56 -16.76 -13.32 -9.27
C ALA A 56 -17.93 -12.33 -9.24
N ARG A 57 -19.12 -12.75 -8.78
CA ARG A 57 -20.30 -11.91 -8.52
C ARG A 57 -20.41 -11.52 -7.05
N THR A 58 -19.29 -11.35 -6.36
CA THR A 58 -19.32 -10.71 -5.04
C THR A 58 -19.87 -9.29 -5.18
N THR A 59 -20.84 -8.93 -4.34
CA THR A 59 -21.32 -7.56 -4.22
C THR A 59 -20.15 -6.66 -3.86
N MET A 60 -19.74 -5.80 -4.79
CA MET A 60 -18.69 -4.82 -4.56
C MET A 60 -19.08 -3.94 -3.37
N ASN A 61 -18.24 -3.92 -2.34
CA ASN A 61 -18.38 -2.93 -1.29
C ASN A 61 -18.03 -1.53 -1.83
N GLU A 62 -18.49 -0.49 -1.15
CA GLU A 62 -18.37 0.91 -1.60
C GLU A 62 -16.93 1.36 -1.89
N HIS A 63 -15.92 0.65 -1.38
CA HIS A 63 -14.51 0.98 -1.56
C HIS A 63 -13.91 0.64 -2.94
N CYS A 64 -14.50 -0.29 -3.71
CA CYS A 64 -13.97 -0.68 -5.04
C CYS A 64 -14.56 0.13 -6.21
N SER A 65 -15.37 1.15 -5.92
CA SER A 65 -16.18 1.87 -6.91
C SER A 65 -15.42 2.86 -7.80
N ALA A 66 -14.28 3.41 -7.35
CA ALA A 66 -13.68 4.57 -8.00
C ALA A 66 -13.10 4.28 -9.40
N VAL A 67 -12.47 3.12 -9.60
CA VAL A 67 -11.84 2.74 -10.88
C VAL A 67 -12.89 2.35 -11.93
N ILE A 68 -14.00 1.74 -11.51
CA ILE A 68 -15.03 1.21 -12.42
C ILE A 68 -16.11 2.25 -12.75
N LEU A 69 -16.48 3.12 -11.80
CA LEU A 69 -17.55 4.10 -12.05
C LEU A 69 -17.11 5.33 -12.85
N ASN A 70 -15.80 5.49 -13.15
CA ASN A 70 -15.27 6.70 -13.79
C ASN A 70 -15.72 8.02 -13.11
N LYS A 71 -16.16 7.91 -11.84
CA LYS A 71 -16.54 9.02 -11.01
C LYS A 71 -15.34 9.30 -10.13
N LEU A 72 -14.62 10.36 -10.48
CA LEU A 72 -13.67 10.94 -9.56
C LEU A 72 -14.41 11.19 -8.24
N PRO A 73 -13.91 10.68 -7.10
CA PRO A 73 -14.47 11.07 -5.81
C PRO A 73 -14.46 12.60 -5.76
N ARG A 74 -15.53 13.18 -5.19
CA ARG A 74 -15.61 14.64 -5.02
C ARG A 74 -14.32 15.08 -4.34
N LYS A 75 -13.53 15.92 -5.02
CA LYS A 75 -12.39 16.56 -4.38
C LYS A 75 -12.92 17.28 -3.14
N LEU A 76 -12.47 16.82 -1.98
CA LEU A 76 -12.65 17.60 -0.76
C LEU A 76 -11.86 18.90 -0.95
N GLY A 77 -12.39 20.00 -0.44
CA GLY A 77 -11.64 21.27 -0.42
C GLY A 77 -10.30 21.03 0.27
N ASP A 78 -9.24 21.65 -0.23
CA ASP A 78 -7.93 21.55 0.38
C ASP A 78 -8.00 22.11 1.81
N PRO A 79 -7.75 21.30 2.85
CA PRO A 79 -7.73 21.78 4.23
C PRO A 79 -6.60 22.80 4.48
N GLY A 80 -5.68 23.01 3.53
CA GLY A 80 -4.53 23.91 3.63
C GLY A 80 -3.41 23.37 4.53
N LYS A 81 -3.75 22.53 5.51
CA LYS A 81 -2.83 21.73 6.33
C LYS A 81 -3.42 20.33 6.52
N PHE A 82 -2.72 19.31 6.02
CA PHE A 82 -3.10 17.93 6.26
C PHE A 82 -2.35 17.42 7.49
N VAL A 83 -3.10 17.04 8.52
CA VAL A 83 -2.54 16.55 9.77
C VAL A 83 -2.91 15.08 10.00
N ILE A 84 -1.95 14.31 10.48
CA ILE A 84 -2.07 12.89 10.76
C ILE A 84 -1.91 12.70 12.26
N PRO A 85 -2.87 12.10 12.97
CA PRO A 85 -2.68 11.72 14.35
C PRO A 85 -1.68 10.55 14.46
N CYS A 86 -0.70 10.73 15.33
CA CYS A 86 0.42 9.83 15.55
C CYS A 86 0.55 9.52 17.05
N GLU A 87 0.66 8.24 17.38
CA GLU A 87 0.95 7.77 18.74
C GLU A 87 2.37 7.24 18.81
N PHE A 88 3.14 7.69 19.80
CA PHE A 88 4.47 7.16 20.09
C PHE A 88 4.45 6.36 21.40
N PRO A 89 5.32 5.35 21.56
CA PRO A 89 5.43 4.63 22.81
C PRO A 89 5.75 5.59 23.98
N GLY A 90 4.89 5.62 25.00
CA GLY A 90 5.14 6.40 26.22
C GLY A 90 4.80 7.89 26.13
N MET A 91 4.18 8.36 25.04
CA MET A 91 3.64 9.72 24.92
C MET A 91 2.17 9.71 24.54
N ASP A 92 1.47 10.80 24.87
CA ASP A 92 0.11 11.06 24.40
C ASP A 92 0.08 11.22 22.86
N GLU A 93 -1.12 11.08 22.28
CA GLU A 93 -1.35 11.29 20.86
C GLU A 93 -0.91 12.71 20.43
N CYS A 94 -0.12 12.78 19.36
CA CYS A 94 0.37 14.03 18.78
C CYS A 94 -0.06 14.14 17.32
N LEU A 95 -0.23 15.35 16.79
CA LEU A 95 -0.50 15.54 15.36
C LEU A 95 0.80 15.79 14.61
N ALA A 96 0.95 15.15 13.46
CA ALA A 96 2.01 15.40 12.51
C ALA A 96 1.47 16.12 11.27
N LEU A 97 2.16 17.15 10.81
CA LEU A 97 1.89 17.77 9.52
C LEU A 97 2.43 16.84 8.43
N ALA A 98 1.58 16.38 7.50
CA ALA A 98 2.07 15.71 6.30
C ALA A 98 2.38 16.77 5.23
N ASP A 99 3.67 16.99 5.00
CA ASP A 99 4.16 17.96 4.03
C ASP A 99 4.78 17.22 2.84
N LEU A 100 4.03 17.12 1.74
CA LEU A 100 4.53 16.52 0.50
C LEU A 100 5.71 17.28 -0.12
N GLY A 101 5.95 18.53 0.29
CA GLY A 101 7.12 19.32 -0.09
C GLY A 101 8.35 19.05 0.78
N ALA A 102 8.19 18.42 1.94
CA ALA A 102 9.28 18.02 2.79
C ALA A 102 9.95 16.76 2.24
N SER A 103 11.29 16.78 2.18
CA SER A 103 12.09 15.62 1.75
C SER A 103 12.54 14.74 2.93
N ILE A 104 12.29 15.18 4.16
CA ILE A 104 12.71 14.54 5.40
C ILE A 104 11.66 14.75 6.50
N ASN A 105 11.57 13.79 7.43
CA ASN A 105 10.74 13.96 8.63
C ASN A 105 11.50 14.78 9.68
N LEU A 106 10.81 15.70 10.35
CA LEU A 106 11.37 16.54 11.41
C LEU A 106 10.72 16.23 12.76
N MET A 107 11.55 16.18 13.80
CA MET A 107 11.11 16.03 15.19
C MET A 107 11.79 17.10 16.07
N PRO A 108 11.04 17.86 16.88
CA PRO A 108 11.61 18.75 17.87
C PRO A 108 12.38 17.97 18.95
N LEU A 109 13.47 18.55 19.45
CA LEU A 109 14.25 17.96 20.54
C LEU A 109 13.40 17.67 21.78
N SER A 110 12.49 18.58 22.14
CA SER A 110 11.60 18.41 23.30
C SER A 110 10.69 17.18 23.19
N VAL A 111 10.22 16.86 21.97
CA VAL A 111 9.44 15.64 21.72
C VAL A 111 10.33 14.42 21.85
N TRP A 112 11.53 14.45 21.26
CA TRP A 112 12.49 13.35 21.35
C TRP A 112 12.87 13.02 22.80
N GLU A 113 13.14 14.04 23.61
CA GLU A 113 13.45 13.87 25.04
C GLU A 113 12.28 13.25 25.81
N GLY A 114 11.04 13.58 25.44
CA GLY A 114 9.83 12.98 26.01
C GLY A 114 9.70 11.47 25.74
N LEU A 115 10.25 10.97 24.63
CA LEU A 115 10.18 9.56 24.25
C LEU A 115 11.14 8.66 25.05
N SER A 116 12.06 9.22 25.83
CA SER A 116 13.05 8.46 26.61
C SER A 116 13.85 7.44 25.77
N LEU A 117 14.14 7.80 24.51
CA LEU A 117 14.81 6.95 23.52
C LEU A 117 16.35 7.06 23.60
N PRO A 118 17.11 6.16 22.94
CA PRO A 118 18.59 6.15 22.94
C PRO A 118 19.23 7.45 22.42
N GLU A 119 20.56 7.55 22.45
CA GLU A 119 21.25 8.72 21.87
C GLU A 119 21.03 8.85 20.36
N LEU A 120 20.95 10.10 19.91
CA LEU A 120 20.83 10.45 18.50
C LEU A 120 22.11 10.13 17.74
N THR A 121 21.97 9.67 16.49
CA THR A 121 23.12 9.46 15.62
C THR A 121 23.66 10.83 15.15
N PRO A 122 24.96 11.13 15.35
CA PRO A 122 25.56 12.36 14.82
C PRO A 122 25.51 12.40 13.28
N THR A 123 25.42 13.59 12.71
CA THR A 123 25.30 13.76 11.25
C THR A 123 25.87 15.10 10.79
N CYS A 124 26.46 15.11 9.58
CA CYS A 124 27.13 16.27 8.96
C CYS A 124 26.34 16.96 7.83
N MET A 125 25.10 16.55 7.55
CA MET A 125 24.17 17.23 6.62
C MET A 125 24.03 18.77 6.91
N THR A 126 23.27 19.55 6.15
CA THR A 126 22.79 20.88 6.60
C THR A 126 21.29 20.96 6.31
N LEU A 127 20.50 21.54 7.22
CA LEU A 127 19.05 21.68 7.02
C LEU A 127 18.71 23.13 6.69
N GLU A 128 18.21 23.35 5.49
CA GLU A 128 17.65 24.63 5.05
C GLU A 128 16.13 24.56 5.06
N LEU A 129 15.49 25.50 5.77
CA LEU A 129 14.04 25.58 5.88
C LEU A 129 13.44 26.40 4.73
N ALA A 130 12.11 26.37 4.59
CA ALA A 130 11.41 27.08 3.51
C ALA A 130 11.63 28.61 3.51
N ASP A 131 11.95 29.18 4.67
CA ASP A 131 12.34 30.59 4.84
C ASP A 131 13.82 30.86 4.54
N ARG A 132 14.55 29.85 4.04
CA ARG A 132 15.99 29.83 3.76
C ARG A 132 16.87 29.97 5.00
N SER A 133 16.31 29.83 6.19
CA SER A 133 17.10 29.74 7.41
C SER A 133 17.77 28.37 7.50
N VAL A 134 18.96 28.35 8.11
CA VAL A 134 19.68 27.10 8.37
C VAL A 134 19.44 26.72 9.83
N SER A 135 18.80 25.57 10.05
CA SER A 135 18.52 25.07 11.39
C SER A 135 19.67 24.20 11.92
N LYS A 136 20.02 24.39 13.20
CA LYS A 136 20.98 23.56 13.90
C LYS A 136 20.30 22.26 14.33
N ARG A 137 20.52 21.19 13.57
CA ARG A 137 20.09 19.86 14.01
C ARG A 137 21.00 19.29 15.09
N ILE A 138 20.42 18.44 15.91
CA ILE A 138 21.08 17.72 17.00
C ILE A 138 21.59 16.36 16.52
N GLY A 139 20.79 15.65 15.74
CA GLY A 139 21.16 14.35 15.20
C GLY A 139 20.02 13.70 14.39
N ILE A 140 20.17 12.41 14.10
CA ILE A 140 19.14 11.59 13.45
C ILE A 140 18.67 10.54 14.45
N ALA A 141 17.37 10.49 14.66
CA ALA A 141 16.68 9.40 15.31
C ALA A 141 16.33 8.36 14.24
N LYS A 142 16.92 7.17 14.32
CA LYS A 142 16.71 6.11 13.33
C LYS A 142 15.65 5.13 13.76
N ASP A 143 14.90 4.62 12.79
CA ASP A 143 13.93 3.54 12.97
C ASP A 143 12.92 3.79 14.12
N VAL A 144 12.49 5.05 14.27
CA VAL A 144 11.50 5.42 15.29
C VAL A 144 10.15 4.84 14.89
N SER A 145 9.61 3.96 15.74
CA SER A 145 8.32 3.34 15.54
C SER A 145 7.20 4.22 16.10
N PHE A 146 6.22 4.54 15.27
CA PHE A 146 5.02 5.28 15.66
C PHE A 146 3.78 4.67 15.01
N LYS A 147 2.61 4.96 15.58
CA LYS A 147 1.33 4.39 15.16
C LYS A 147 0.44 5.46 14.54
N VAL A 148 -0.21 5.11 13.44
CA VAL A 148 -1.26 5.91 12.79
C VAL A 148 -2.50 5.02 12.67
N GLY A 149 -3.54 5.35 13.43
CA GLY A 149 -4.73 4.52 13.53
C GLY A 149 -4.43 3.15 14.16
N VAL A 150 -4.33 2.11 13.33
CA VAL A 150 -4.00 0.73 13.75
C VAL A 150 -2.65 0.23 13.23
N PHE A 151 -1.98 1.02 12.38
CA PHE A 151 -0.77 0.62 11.69
C PHE A 151 0.46 1.20 12.39
N HIS A 152 1.56 0.44 12.39
CA HIS A 152 2.85 0.88 12.92
C HIS A 152 3.81 1.14 11.76
N PHE A 153 4.54 2.23 11.83
CA PHE A 153 5.51 2.65 10.83
C PHE A 153 6.85 2.94 11.50
N PRO A 154 7.95 2.39 10.98
CA PRO A 154 9.28 2.90 11.29
C PRO A 154 9.58 4.11 10.40
N ALA A 155 10.18 5.15 10.97
CA ALA A 155 10.73 6.26 10.20
C ALA A 155 11.97 6.86 10.86
N ASP A 156 12.83 7.44 10.03
CA ASP A 156 13.95 8.25 10.48
C ASP A 156 13.50 9.71 10.63
N PHE A 157 13.90 10.35 11.72
CA PHE A 157 13.63 11.76 11.98
C PHE A 157 14.93 12.54 12.15
N VAL A 158 15.00 13.70 11.51
CA VAL A 158 16.03 14.69 11.84
C VAL A 158 15.55 15.47 13.05
N VAL A 159 16.33 15.38 14.14
CA VAL A 159 16.00 16.07 15.39
C VAL A 159 16.64 17.45 15.41
N VAL A 160 15.82 18.46 15.69
CA VAL A 160 16.17 19.88 15.63
C VAL A 160 15.71 20.60 16.89
N ASP A 161 16.50 21.56 17.34
CA ASP A 161 16.20 22.39 18.51
C ASP A 161 15.36 23.59 18.09
N PHE A 162 14.03 23.42 18.11
CA PHE A 162 13.06 24.49 17.88
C PHE A 162 11.83 24.29 18.76
N GLU A 163 11.10 25.38 19.03
CA GLU A 163 9.85 25.36 19.79
C GLU A 163 8.69 24.83 18.91
N PRO A 164 8.11 23.66 19.20
CA PRO A 164 7.03 23.11 18.39
C PRO A 164 5.72 23.89 18.52
N ASP A 165 4.87 23.88 17.48
CA ASP A 165 3.44 24.18 17.67
C ASP A 165 2.87 23.07 18.57
N PRO A 166 2.31 23.40 19.75
CA PRO A 166 1.81 22.40 20.68
C PRO A 166 0.74 21.48 20.08
N ARG A 167 0.06 21.92 19.01
CA ARG A 167 -0.97 21.15 18.33
C ARG A 167 -0.41 20.24 17.26
N VAL A 168 0.68 20.62 16.59
CA VAL A 168 1.25 19.88 15.45
C VAL A 168 2.78 19.87 15.56
N PRO A 169 3.35 19.12 16.51
CA PRO A 169 4.77 19.17 16.80
C PRO A 169 5.67 18.50 15.75
N LEU A 170 5.14 17.62 14.90
CA LEU A 170 5.92 16.82 13.95
C LEU A 170 5.67 17.22 12.51
N ILE A 171 6.65 16.95 11.64
CA ILE A 171 6.51 17.07 10.18
C ILE A 171 6.93 15.74 9.55
N LEU A 172 6.08 15.19 8.69
CA LEU A 172 6.26 13.96 7.92
C LEU A 172 6.26 14.26 6.43
#